data_AF-A0A450Z858-F1
#
_entry.id   AF-A0A450Z858-F1
#
_cell.length_a   1.000
_cell.length_b   1.000
_cell.length_c   1.000
_cell.angle_alpha   90.00
_cell.angle_beta   90.00
_cell.angle_gamma   90.00
#
_symmetry.space_group_name_H-M   'P 1'
#
loop_
_entity.id
_entity.type
_entity.pdbx_description
1 polymer ?
#
loop_
_entity_poly.entity_id
_entity_poly.type
_entity_poly.pdbx_seq_one_letter_code
_entity_poly.pdbx_strand_id
1 'polypeptide(L)' 'MIEQNLKELLEEKVILDIEGIDRLYLNAYQPMLQTGGGVSAFFKQYRGAVVASTVLMAPMS' A
#
# COMPACT_ATOMS: atom_id res chain seq x y z
N MET A 1 6.04 5.38 24.48
CA MET A 1 4.65 5.56 24.02
C MET A 1 4.69 6.67 23.00
N ILE A 2 4.25 6.44 21.76
CA ILE A 2 4.30 7.46 20.71
C ILE A 2 3.24 8.51 21.08
N GLU A 3 3.64 9.77 21.29
CA GLU A 3 2.74 10.86 21.68
C GLU A 3 2.00 11.49 20.49
N GLN A 4 2.44 11.18 19.27
CA GLN A 4 1.89 11.74 18.04
C GLN A 4 0.92 10.74 17.40
N ASN A 5 -0.24 11.22 17.00
CA ASN A 5 -1.18 10.40 16.24
C ASN A 5 -0.77 10.34 14.75
N LEU A 6 -1.28 9.34 14.03
CA LEU A 6 -0.91 9.10 12.63
C LEU A 6 -1.23 10.28 11.71
N LYS A 7 -2.28 11.05 12.02
CA LYS A 7 -2.67 12.24 11.25
C LYS A 7 -1.57 13.30 11.32
N GLU A 8 -1.13 13.63 12.53
CA GLU A 8 -0.07 14.63 12.77
C GLU A 8 1.24 14.26 12.06
N LEU A 9 1.58 12.97 12.00
CA LEU A 9 2.78 12.50 11.30
C LEU A 9 2.71 12.73 9.78
N LEU A 10 1.52 12.66 9.20
CA LEU A 10 1.31 12.66 7.75
C LEU A 10 0.93 14.03 7.18
N GLU A 11 0.44 14.95 8.02
CA GLU A 11 -0.15 16.23 7.62
C GLU A 11 0.78 17.11 6.76
N GLU A 12 2.10 17.05 6.98
CA GLU A 12 3.11 17.78 6.17
C GLU A 12 3.78 16.91 5.09
N LYS A 13 3.50 15.60 5.04
CA LYS A 13 4.19 14.65 4.15
C LYS A 13 3.34 14.23 2.97
N VAL A 14 2.02 14.25 3.12
CA VAL A 14 1.07 13.79 2.10
C VAL A 14 -0.24 14.57 2.19
N ILE A 15 -0.85 14.84 1.03
CA ILE A 15 -2.22 15.37 0.97
C ILE A 15 -3.17 14.18 1.03
N LEU A 16 -4.02 14.15 2.05
CA LEU A 16 -5.06 13.13 2.20
C LEU A 16 -6.34 13.62 1.53
N ASP A 17 -6.70 13.01 0.41
CA ASP A 17 -8.02 13.13 -0.20
C ASP A 17 -8.95 12.04 0.37
N ILE A 18 -10.27 12.20 0.23
CA ILE A 18 -11.26 11.19 0.62
C ILE A 18 -10.98 9.86 -0.12
N GLU A 19 -10.54 9.92 -1.38
CA GLU A 19 -10.08 8.74 -2.14
C GLU A 19 -8.78 8.10 -1.58
N GLY A 20 -8.04 8.84 -0.76
CA GLY A 20 -6.83 8.38 -0.09
C GLY A 20 -7.08 7.60 1.20
N ILE A 21 -8.29 7.59 1.75
CA ILE A 21 -8.58 6.87 3.00
C ILE A 21 -8.43 5.36 2.85
N ASP A 22 -8.79 4.82 1.68
CA ASP A 22 -8.58 3.41 1.35
C ASP A 22 -7.10 3.06 1.32
N ARG A 23 -6.24 3.99 0.87
CA ARG A 23 -4.78 3.80 0.94
C ARG A 23 -4.29 3.84 2.38
N LEU A 24 -4.78 4.74 3.23
CA LEU A 24 -4.42 4.75 4.65
C LEU A 24 -4.80 3.42 5.32
N TYR A 25 -6.00 2.91 5.04
CA TYR A 25 -6.50 1.66 5.58
C TYR A 25 -5.69 0.46 5.08
N LEU A 26 -5.43 0.39 3.77
CA LEU A 26 -4.57 -0.62 3.15
C LEU A 26 -3.16 -0.58 3.75
N ASN A 27 -2.62 0.61 3.96
CA ASN A 27 -1.29 0.80 4.52
C ASN A 27 -1.20 0.28 5.96
N ALA A 28 -2.24 0.52 6.78
CA ALA A 28 -2.30 0.02 8.14
C ALA A 28 -2.51 -1.51 8.20
N TYR A 29 -3.35 -2.05 7.32
CA TYR A 29 -3.74 -3.47 7.35
C TYR A 29 -2.76 -4.40 6.61
N GLN A 30 -2.16 -3.91 5.52
CA GLN A 30 -1.18 -4.59 4.67
C GLN A 30 -0.01 -3.66 4.31
N PRO A 31 0.86 -3.34 5.29
CA PRO A 31 1.95 -2.39 5.10
C PRO A 31 2.98 -2.80 4.04
N MET A 32 3.07 -4.10 3.73
CA MET A 32 3.97 -4.57 2.68
C MET A 32 3.57 -4.07 1.29
N LEU A 33 2.29 -3.77 1.02
CA LEU A 33 1.84 -3.31 -0.29
C LEU A 33 2.08 -1.81 -0.54
N GLN A 34 2.65 -1.09 0.42
CA GLN A 34 2.92 0.35 0.31
C GLN A 34 4.06 0.68 -0.65
N THR A 35 4.92 -0.29 -0.95
CA THR A 35 6.12 -0.09 -1.77
C THR A 35 6.09 -0.98 -3.00
N GLY A 36 6.71 -0.52 -4.10
CA GLY A 36 6.82 -1.33 -5.32
C GLY A 36 7.51 -2.69 -5.06
N GLY A 37 8.48 -2.73 -4.13
CA GLY A 37 9.15 -3.97 -3.74
C GLY A 37 8.21 -4.98 -3.10
N GLY A 38 7.35 -4.54 -2.17
CA GLY A 38 6.41 -5.44 -1.54
C GLY A 38 5.23 -5.84 -2.44
N VAL A 39 4.81 -4.97 -3.36
CA VAL A 39 3.87 -5.35 -4.43
C VAL A 39 4.48 -6.43 -5.35
N SER A 40 5.76 -6.28 -5.72
CA SER A 40 6.48 -7.31 -6.49
C SER A 40 6.56 -8.64 -5.74
N ALA A 41 6.88 -8.61 -4.45
CA ALA A 41 6.91 -9.80 -3.61
C ALA A 41 5.53 -10.48 -3.51
N PHE A 42 4.46 -9.70 -3.35
CA PHE A 42 3.09 -10.22 -3.32
C PHE A 42 2.75 -10.99 -4.60
N PHE A 43 3.02 -10.43 -5.78
CA PHE A 43 2.73 -11.12 -7.03
C PHE A 43 3.55 -12.40 -7.22
N LYS A 44 4.82 -12.39 -6.83
CA LYS A 44 5.67 -13.57 -7.01
C LYS A 44 5.40 -14.68 -5.99
N GLN A 45 5.30 -14.31 -4.72
CA GLN A 45 5.24 -15.27 -3.62
C GLN A 45 3.82 -15.69 -3.30
N TYR A 46 2.89 -14.73 -3.26
CA TYR A 46 1.51 -15.02 -2.87
C TYR A 46 0.63 -15.38 -4.08
N ARG A 47 0.83 -14.71 -5.23
CA ARG A 47 0.09 -15.01 -6.46
C ARG A 47 0.82 -15.98 -7.40
N GLY A 48 2.01 -16.45 -7.03
CA GLY A 48 2.76 -17.47 -7.77
C GLY A 48 3.29 -17.04 -9.13
N ALA A 49 3.31 -15.74 -9.43
CA ALA A 49 3.80 -15.25 -10.71
C ALA A 49 5.32 -15.40 -10.83
N VAL A 50 5.81 -15.80 -12.01
CA VAL A 50 7.25 -15.90 -12.26
C VAL A 50 7.91 -14.50 -12.26
N VAL A 51 7.20 -13.51 -12.80
CA VAL A 51 7.63 -12.11 -12.90
C VAL A 51 6.49 -11.19 -12.48
N ALA A 52 6.79 -10.18 -11.67
CA ALA A 52 5.85 -9.13 -11.32
C ALA A 52 5.72 -8.12 -12.48
N SER A 53 4.77 -8.38 -13.38
CA SER A 53 4.46 -7.53 -14.54
C SER A 53 3.24 -6.64 -14.26
N THR A 54 3.15 -5.50 -14.93
CA THR A 54 2.00 -4.59 -14.85
C THR A 54 0.68 -5.23 -15.31
N VAL A 55 0.74 -6.27 -16.15
CA VAL A 55 -0.43 -7.09 -16.52
C VAL A 55 -1.13 -7.68 -15.29
N LEU A 56 -0.39 -7.98 -14.22
CA LEU A 56 -0.95 -8.53 -12.99
C LEU A 56 -1.68 -7.48 -12.14
N MET A 57 -1.52 -6.19 -12.46
CA MET A 57 -2.16 -5.06 -11.78
C MET A 57 -3.50 -4.65 -12.42
N ALA A 58 -4.02 -5.45 -13.36
CA ALA A 58 -5.35 -5.24 -13.90
C ALA A 58 -6.41 -5.24 -12.77
N PRO A 59 -7.54 -4.51 -12.93
CA PRO A 59 -8.62 -4.52 -11.95
C PRO A 59 -9.01 -5.94 -11.57
N MET A 60 -9.07 -6.23 -10.27
CA MET A 60 -9.57 -7.50 -9.78
C MET A 60 -11.10 -7.51 -9.90
N SER A 61 -11.64 -8.61 -10.41
CA SER A 61 -13.10 -8.85 -10.50
C SER A 61 -13.68 -9.27 -9.15
#